data_AF-A0AAW0JBU8-F1
#
_entry.id   AF-A0AAW0JBU8-F1
#
_cell.length_a   1.000
_cell.length_b   1.000
_cell.length_c   1.000
_cell.angle_alpha   90.00
_cell.angle_beta   90.00
_cell.angle_gamma   90.00
#
_symmetry.space_group_name_H-M   'P 1'
#
loop_
_entity.id
_entity.type
_entity.pdbx_description
1 polymer ?
#
loop_
_entity_poly.entity_id
_entity_poly.type
_entity_poly.pdbx_seq_one_letter_code
_entity_poly.pdbx_strand_id
1 'polypeptide(L)'
;VAVNTVIQEEKEFLDHIIKSTNMKCLTAPSALDGECGFLAANLYAKSVFGEDALVNVSIEKQADGKLSGYIRIRSKTQGIALSLGDKITLKQKGGS
;
A
#
# COMPACT_ATOMS: atom_id res chain seq x y z
N VAL A 1 1.12 4.59 8.15
CA VAL A 1 0.35 3.42 8.62
C VAL A 1 1.31 2.24 8.73
N ALA A 2 1.37 1.58 9.88
CA ALA A 2 2.16 0.36 10.04
C ALA A 2 1.40 -0.83 9.43
N VAL A 3 2.14 -1.74 8.79
CA VAL A 3 1.56 -2.92 8.14
C VAL A 3 1.13 -3.93 9.20
N ASN A 4 -0.13 -4.34 9.12
CA ASN A 4 -0.72 -5.36 9.96
C ASN A 4 -1.73 -6.17 9.14
N THR A 5 -1.30 -7.34 8.66
CA THR A 5 -2.05 -8.16 7.72
C THR A 5 -1.84 -9.65 7.98
N VAL A 6 -2.80 -10.46 7.53
CA VAL A 6 -2.67 -11.92 7.45
C VAL A 6 -2.11 -12.40 6.10
N ILE A 7 -2.05 -11.50 5.11
CA ILE A 7 -1.48 -11.78 3.78
C ILE A 7 0.02 -12.00 3.95
N GLN A 8 0.54 -13.07 3.36
CA GLN A 8 1.95 -13.49 3.53
C GLN A 8 2.83 -13.11 2.33
N GLU A 9 2.22 -12.90 1.15
CA GLU A 9 2.94 -12.55 -0.07
C GLU A 9 2.90 -11.03 -0.31
N GLU A 10 4.06 -10.43 -0.55
CA GLU A 10 4.24 -8.99 -0.72
C GLU A 10 3.45 -8.46 -1.93
N LYS A 11 3.48 -9.21 -3.04
CA LYS A 11 2.76 -8.86 -4.27
C LYS A 11 1.24 -8.91 -4.05
N GLU A 12 0.75 -9.94 -3.38
CA GLU A 12 -0.67 -10.06 -3.04
C GLU A 12 -1.12 -8.92 -2.13
N PHE A 13 -0.31 -8.57 -1.13
CA PHE A 13 -0.61 -7.44 -0.25
C PHE A 13 -0.63 -6.11 -1.03
N LEU A 14 0.33 -5.88 -1.93
CA LEU A 14 0.34 -4.70 -2.79
C LEU A 14 -0.93 -4.61 -3.65
N ASP A 15 -1.29 -5.70 -4.34
CA ASP A 15 -2.47 -5.76 -5.19
C ASP A 15 -3.76 -5.54 -4.40
N HIS A 16 -3.83 -6.10 -3.19
CA HIS A 16 -4.93 -5.87 -2.27
C HIS A 16 -5.06 -4.39 -1.86
N ILE A 17 -3.95 -3.72 -1.57
CA ILE A 17 -3.95 -2.28 -1.26
C ILE A 17 -4.37 -1.45 -2.49
N ILE A 18 -3.83 -1.76 -3.67
CA ILE A 18 -4.20 -1.10 -4.94
C ILE A 18 -5.70 -1.19 -5.17
N LYS A 19 -6.27 -2.39 -5.08
CA LYS A 19 -7.70 -2.64 -5.29
C LYS A 19 -8.55 -1.96 -4.21
N SER A 20 -8.16 -2.06 -2.94
CA SER A 20 -8.91 -1.49 -1.82
C SER A 20 -8.92 0.04 -1.84
N THR A 21 -7.85 0.66 -2.34
CA THR A 21 -7.70 2.13 -2.37
C THR A 21 -8.11 2.76 -3.71
N ASN A 22 -8.28 1.96 -4.76
CA ASN A 22 -8.51 2.43 -6.13
C ASN A 22 -7.38 3.37 -6.61
N MET A 23 -6.15 3.06 -6.25
CA MET A 23 -4.96 3.80 -6.67
C MET A 23 -4.26 3.07 -7.81
N LYS A 24 -3.51 3.80 -8.63
CA LYS A 24 -2.68 3.23 -9.69
C LYS A 24 -1.25 3.03 -9.20
N CYS A 25 -0.67 1.85 -9.44
CA CYS A 25 0.76 1.63 -9.22
C CYS A 25 1.58 2.33 -10.30
N LEU A 26 2.58 3.10 -9.88
CA LEU A 26 3.54 3.79 -10.73
C LEU A 26 4.87 3.05 -10.83
N THR A 27 5.13 2.10 -9.94
CA THR A 27 6.33 1.24 -10.02
C THR A 27 6.14 0.22 -11.13
N ALA A 28 7.14 0.10 -12.02
CA ALA A 28 7.09 -0.84 -13.14
C ALA A 28 7.03 -2.31 -12.63
N PRO A 29 6.26 -3.20 -13.28
CA PRO A 29 6.17 -4.61 -12.87
C PRO A 29 7.53 -5.30 -12.77
N SER A 30 8.44 -5.01 -13.70
CA SER A 30 9.81 -5.57 -13.70
C SER A 30 10.64 -5.16 -12.48
N ALA A 31 10.30 -4.05 -11.81
CA ALA A 31 10.95 -3.61 -10.57
C ALA A 31 10.29 -4.20 -9.31
N LEU A 32 9.13 -4.83 -9.47
CA LEU A 32 8.43 -5.59 -8.43
C LEU A 32 8.69 -7.09 -8.56
N ASP A 33 9.32 -7.53 -9.65
CA ASP A 33 9.66 -8.92 -9.90
C ASP A 33 10.91 -9.39 -9.16
N GLY A 34 10.98 -10.70 -8.93
CA GLY A 34 12.01 -11.34 -8.10
C GLY A 34 11.49 -11.80 -6.74
N GLU A 35 12.35 -12.55 -6.04
CA GLU A 35 12.10 -13.13 -4.73
C GLU A 35 13.22 -12.66 -3.78
N CYS A 36 13.14 -11.41 -3.31
CA CYS A 36 14.12 -10.86 -2.36
C CYS A 36 13.55 -10.62 -0.96
N GLY A 37 12.28 -10.99 -0.72
CA GLY A 37 11.61 -10.80 0.57
C GLY A 37 11.29 -9.34 0.90
N PHE A 38 11.45 -8.42 -0.05
CA PHE A 38 11.21 -6.99 0.13
C PHE A 38 10.53 -6.40 -1.11
N LEU A 39 9.60 -5.48 -0.90
CA LEU A 39 8.91 -4.76 -1.96
C LEU A 39 8.74 -3.29 -1.60
N ALA A 40 9.03 -2.42 -2.56
CA ALA A 40 8.71 -1.00 -2.48
C ALA A 40 7.94 -0.55 -3.73
N ALA A 41 6.78 0.07 -3.51
CA ALA A 41 5.92 0.54 -4.59
C ALA A 41 5.43 1.97 -4.35
N ASN A 42 5.30 2.75 -5.42
CA ASN A 42 4.66 4.05 -5.41
C ASN A 42 3.31 3.95 -6.09
N LEU A 43 2.27 4.48 -5.43
CA LEU A 43 0.91 4.54 -5.91
C LEU A 43 0.46 6.00 -6.02
N TYR A 44 -0.46 6.26 -6.95
CA TYR A 44 -1.06 7.57 -7.14
C TYR A 44 -2.57 7.46 -7.36
N ALA A 45 -3.30 8.44 -6.82
CA ALA A 45 -4.68 8.70 -7.18
C ALA A 45 -4.96 10.20 -7.16
N LYS A 46 -6.00 10.59 -7.89
CA LYS A 46 -6.58 11.92 -7.82
C LYS A 46 -7.99 11.80 -7.27
N SER A 47 -8.30 12.60 -6.25
CA SER A 47 -9.64 12.63 -5.66
C SER A 47 -10.65 13.25 -6.63
N VAL A 48 -11.94 13.09 -6.33
CA VAL A 48 -13.03 13.73 -7.11
C VAL A 48 -12.96 15.26 -7.07
N PHE A 49 -12.28 15.83 -6.07
CA PHE A 49 -12.05 17.27 -5.94
C PHE A 49 -10.75 17.73 -6.61
N GLY A 50 -10.09 16.85 -7.37
CA GLY A 50 -8.86 17.16 -8.10
C GLY A 50 -7.59 17.14 -7.24
N GLU A 51 -7.66 16.64 -6.00
CA GLU A 51 -6.50 16.59 -5.10
C GLU A 51 -5.64 15.35 -5.36
N ASP A 52 -4.34 15.56 -5.51
CA ASP A 52 -3.37 14.49 -5.67
C ASP A 52 -3.06 13.79 -4.35
N ALA A 53 -3.05 12.46 -4.38
CA ALA A 53 -2.60 11.61 -3.28
C ALA A 53 -1.53 10.65 -3.78
N LEU A 54 -0.37 10.67 -3.11
CA LEU A 54 0.76 9.78 -3.35
C LEU A 54 0.90 8.82 -2.16
N VAL A 55 1.09 7.54 -2.46
CA VAL A 55 1.31 6.53 -1.43
C VAL A 55 2.58 5.76 -1.75
N ASN A 56 3.42 5.59 -0.75
CA ASN A 56 4.59 4.72 -0.83
C ASN A 56 4.36 3.52 0.09
N VAL A 57 4.39 2.32 -0.49
CA VAL A 57 4.30 1.05 0.22
C VAL A 57 5.71 0.50 0.33
N SER A 58 6.14 0.11 1.53
CA SER A 58 7.43 -0.56 1.76
C SER A 58 7.18 -1.71 2.72
N ILE A 59 7.40 -2.94 2.25
CA ILE A 59 7.10 -4.17 2.99
C ILE A 59 8.24 -5.17 2.87
N GLU A 60 8.45 -5.92 3.93
CA GLU A 60 9.43 -6.99 4.05
C GLU A 60 8.75 -8.22 4.63
N LYS A 61 8.94 -9.37 3.98
CA LYS A 61 8.52 -10.67 4.48
C LYS A 61 9.55 -11.19 5.47
N GLN A 62 9.08 -11.44 6.67
CA GLN A 62 9.88 -11.90 7.78
C GLN A 62 10.02 -13.43 7.77
N ALA A 63 10.98 -13.95 8.53
CA ALA A 63 11.24 -15.38 8.63
C ALA A 63 10.04 -16.20 9.19
N ASP A 64 9.13 -15.55 9.92
CA ASP A 64 7.89 -16.16 10.43
C ASP A 64 6.72 -16.12 9.41
N GLY A 65 7.00 -15.68 8.18
CA GLY A 65 6.03 -15.57 7.09
C GLY A 65 5.14 -14.32 7.13
N LYS A 66 5.26 -13.46 8.16
CA LYS A 66 4.48 -12.22 8.25
C LYS A 66 5.12 -11.11 7.43
N LEU A 67 4.27 -10.18 6.99
CA LEU A 67 4.72 -8.92 6.38
C LEU A 67 4.89 -7.84 7.45
N SER A 68 6.01 -7.14 7.38
CA SER A 68 6.32 -5.97 8.19
C SER A 68 6.60 -4.77 7.28
N GLY A 69 6.43 -3.55 7.80
CA GLY A 69 6.74 -2.35 7.03
C GLY A 69 5.74 -1.22 7.22
N TYR A 70 5.74 -0.28 6.27
CA TYR A 70 4.99 0.96 6.39
C TYR A 70 4.38 1.39 5.06
N ILE A 71 3.18 1.94 5.16
CA ILE A 71 2.51 2.68 4.10
C ILE A 71 2.53 4.17 4.45
N ARG A 72 3.20 4.96 3.62
CA ARG A 72 3.34 6.42 3.78
C ARG A 72 2.42 7.13 2.80
N ILE A 73 1.63 8.07 3.29
CA ILE A 73 0.63 8.82 2.52
C ILE A 73 1.06 10.28 2.46
N ARG A 74 1.01 10.87 1.27
CA ARG A 74 1.24 12.30 1.03
C ARG A 74 0.06 12.86 0.25
N SER A 75 -0.52 13.92 0.76
CA SER A 75 -1.56 14.70 0.09
C SER A 75 -1.37 16.17 0.46
N LYS A 76 -1.92 17.06 -0.37
CA LYS A 76 -1.94 18.50 -0.09
C LYS A 76 -2.77 18.82 1.15
N THR A 77 -3.85 18.08 1.37
CA THR A 77 -4.75 18.30 2.52
C THR A 77 -4.65 17.16 3.52
N GLN A 78 -4.74 17.51 4.81
CA GLN A 78 -4.73 16.54 5.89
C GLN A 78 -5.95 15.61 5.81
N GLY A 79 -7.12 16.13 5.43
CA GLY A 79 -8.37 15.36 5.35
C GLY A 79 -8.27 14.15 4.42
N ILE A 80 -7.69 14.32 3.22
CA ILE A 80 -7.47 13.21 2.29
C ILE A 80 -6.44 12.22 2.84
N ALA A 81 -5.35 12.69 3.42
CA ALA A 81 -4.33 11.81 3.99
C ALA A 81 -4.88 10.96 5.13
N LEU A 82 -5.68 11.56 6.02
CA LEU A 82 -6.35 10.84 7.13
C LEU A 82 -7.37 9.84 6.60
N SER A 83 -8.28 10.26 5.72
CA SER A 83 -9.32 9.38 5.17
C SER A 83 -8.74 8.16 4.45
N LEU A 84 -7.67 8.35 3.67
CA LEU A 84 -6.99 7.26 3.00
C LEU A 84 -6.25 6.35 4.01
N GLY A 85 -5.65 6.94 5.05
CA GLY A 85 -5.01 6.21 6.14
C GLY A 85 -5.97 5.31 6.92
N ASP A 86 -7.18 5.80 7.21
CA ASP A 86 -8.24 5.05 7.86
C ASP A 86 -8.72 3.90 6.96
N LYS A 87 -8.94 4.17 5.67
CA LYS A 87 -9.31 3.15 4.68
C LYS A 87 -8.28 2.03 4.60
N ILE A 88 -7.00 2.38 4.53
CA ILE A 88 -5.89 1.42 4.50
C ILE A 88 -5.85 0.62 5.81
N THR A 89 -5.96 1.29 6.96
CA THR A 89 -5.93 0.64 8.27
C THR A 89 -7.05 -0.40 8.43
N LEU A 90 -8.24 -0.09 7.91
CA LEU A 90 -9.38 -1.00 7.93
C LEU A 90 -9.19 -2.18 6.97
N LYS A 91 -8.72 -1.92 5.74
CA LYS A 91 -8.66 -2.93 4.68
C LYS A 91 -7.39 -3.78 4.68
N GLN A 92 -6.28 -3.34 5.28
CA GLN A 92 -5.00 -4.06 5.21
C GLN A 92 -5.03 -5.47 5.83
N LYS A 93 -6.00 -5.79 6.69
CA LYS A 93 -6.05 -7.07 7.41
C LYS A 93 -6.34 -8.31 6.55
N GLY A 94 -6.73 -8.16 5.28
CA GLY A 94 -6.94 -9.30 4.35
C GLY A 94 -8.25 -10.08 4.56
N GLY A 95 -9.20 -9.56 5.34
CA GLY A 95 -10.57 -10.09 5.41
C GLY A 95 -11.49 -9.38 4.41
N SER A 96 -12.32 -10.16 3.71
CA SER A 96 -13.30 -9.75 2.68
C SER A 96 -13.94 -8.37 2.90
#